data_AF-E9I0J3-F1
#
_entry.id   AF-E9I0J3-F1
#
_cell.length_a   1.000
_cell.length_b   1.000
_cell.length_c   1.000
_cell.angle_alpha   90.00
_cell.angle_beta   90.00
_cell.angle_gamma   90.00
#
_symmetry.space_group_name_H-M   'P 1'
#
loop_
_entity.id
_entity.type
_entity.pdbx_description
1 polymer ?
#
loop_
_entity_poly.entity_id
_entity_poly.type
_entity_poly.pdbx_seq_one_letter_code
_entity_poly.pdbx_strand_id
1 'polypeptide(L)'
;FCCRWLDKSLSNDTLGQFLLQLVQTLKYEPYLDNELSRFLLKRSLLNKKIGHFFFWHLKSEMNNPSISLRFGILLEAYCRGIGGHLKGLLRQVEALDKLTKLTDVLKVKKDEPLKDRMKYLCESVSQSDYVDALQNFTSPLNGNHTLGSLVADNCRIMDSAKRPLWLIWKNSDPLGHAIQPLYSIIFKNGD
;
A
#
# COMPACT_ATOMS: atom_id res chain seq x y z
N PHE A 1 -16.92 19.21 19.64
CA PHE A 1 -15.89 20.19 20.05
C PHE A 1 -14.50 19.79 19.53
N CYS A 2 -14.00 18.60 19.89
CA CYS A 2 -12.68 18.08 19.44
C CYS A 2 -12.47 18.14 17.90
N CYS A 3 -13.36 17.56 17.09
CA CYS A 3 -13.18 17.52 15.63
C CYS A 3 -13.07 18.90 14.96
N ARG A 4 -13.84 19.89 15.45
CA ARG A 4 -13.77 21.26 14.94
C ARG A 4 -12.44 21.94 15.28
N TRP A 5 -11.88 21.64 16.44
CA TRP A 5 -10.57 22.14 16.82
C TRP A 5 -9.48 21.48 15.97
N LEU A 6 -9.55 20.15 15.76
CA LEU A 6 -8.62 19.43 14.90
C LEU A 6 -8.63 19.99 13.47
N ASP A 7 -9.80 20.27 12.89
CA ASP A 7 -9.89 20.81 11.53
C ASP A 7 -9.25 22.20 11.39
N LYS A 8 -9.37 23.04 12.42
CA LYS A 8 -8.84 24.42 12.40
C LYS A 8 -7.35 24.51 12.73
N SER A 9 -6.88 23.69 13.68
CA SER A 9 -5.59 23.88 14.32
C SER A 9 -4.55 22.83 13.93
N LEU A 10 -4.98 21.64 13.50
CA LEU A 10 -4.04 20.56 13.20
C LEU A 10 -3.45 20.72 11.80
N SER A 11 -2.13 20.83 11.72
CA SER A 11 -1.40 20.85 10.46
C SER A 11 -1.52 19.51 9.72
N ASN A 12 -1.30 19.51 8.41
CA ASN A 12 -1.28 18.27 7.64
C ASN A 12 -0.13 17.33 8.04
N ASP A 13 1.00 17.87 8.47
CA ASP A 13 2.15 17.07 8.91
C ASP A 13 1.86 16.36 10.25
N THR A 14 1.32 17.11 11.22
CA THR A 14 0.91 16.54 12.51
C THR A 14 -0.24 15.54 12.33
N LEU A 15 -1.21 15.85 11.46
CA LEU A 15 -2.27 14.90 11.11
C LEU A 15 -1.71 13.61 10.52
N GLY A 16 -0.73 13.70 9.59
CA GLY A 16 -0.07 12.53 9.03
C GLY A 16 0.59 11.63 10.07
N GLN A 17 1.18 12.21 11.13
CA GLN A 17 1.82 11.46 12.22
C GLN A 17 0.82 10.69 13.09
N PHE A 18 -0.38 11.24 13.30
CA PHE A 18 -1.43 10.63 14.14
C PHE A 18 -2.56 9.96 13.35
N LEU A 19 -2.43 9.89 12.02
CA LEU A 19 -3.52 9.44 11.14
C LEU A 19 -3.95 8.01 11.46
N LEU A 20 -3.00 7.13 11.74
CA LEU A 20 -3.28 5.74 12.12
C LEU A 20 -4.17 5.70 13.37
N GLN A 21 -3.79 6.40 14.44
CA GLN A 21 -4.54 6.44 15.69
C GLN A 21 -5.94 7.01 15.49
N LEU A 22 -6.07 8.07 14.69
CA LEU A 22 -7.37 8.67 14.37
C LEU A 22 -8.26 7.70 13.57
N VAL A 23 -7.71 6.95 12.62
CA VAL A 23 -8.45 5.89 11.91
C VAL A 23 -8.90 4.81 12.90
N GLN A 24 -8.07 4.43 13.87
CA GLN A 24 -8.47 3.46 14.90
C GLN A 24 -9.64 3.97 15.75
N THR A 25 -9.68 5.27 16.07
CA THR A 25 -10.77 5.83 16.88
C THR A 25 -12.14 5.77 16.20
N LEU A 26 -12.21 5.68 14.87
CA LEU A 26 -13.47 5.49 14.14
C LEU A 26 -14.23 4.22 14.53
N LYS A 27 -13.54 3.22 15.11
CA LYS A 27 -14.16 1.96 15.56
C LYS A 27 -15.08 2.16 16.76
N TYR A 28 -14.87 3.23 17.54
CA TYR A 28 -15.65 3.53 18.75
C TYR A 28 -16.78 4.54 18.49
N GLU A 29 -16.90 5.06 17.28
CA GLU A 29 -17.98 5.97 16.91
C GLU A 29 -19.30 5.20 16.80
N PRO A 30 -20.38 5.61 17.49
CA PRO A 30 -21.64 4.86 17.50
C PRO A 30 -22.35 4.85 16.15
N TYR A 31 -22.16 5.90 15.35
CA TYR A 31 -22.82 6.08 14.06
C TYR A 31 -21.80 6.13 12.91
N LEU A 32 -22.22 5.67 11.74
CA LEU A 32 -21.39 5.71 10.51
C LEU A 32 -21.04 7.15 10.13
N ASP A 33 -22.07 8.00 10.14
CA ASP A 33 -21.95 9.42 9.94
C ASP A 33 -21.69 10.14 11.27
N ASN A 34 -20.50 10.71 11.39
CA ASN A 34 -20.07 11.45 12.57
C ASN A 34 -19.01 12.50 12.16
N GLU A 35 -18.72 13.42 13.07
CA GLU A 35 -17.80 14.54 12.84
C GLU A 35 -16.37 14.06 12.53
N LEU A 36 -15.91 12.98 13.16
CA LEU A 36 -14.56 12.45 12.95
C LEU A 36 -14.42 11.84 11.55
N SER A 37 -15.38 11.02 11.12
CA SER A 37 -15.48 10.47 9.76
C SER A 37 -15.45 11.59 8.71
N ARG A 38 -16.26 12.65 8.90
CA ARG A 38 -16.32 13.79 7.99
C ARG A 38 -15.01 14.57 7.94
N PHE A 39 -14.40 14.82 9.10
CA PHE A 39 -13.10 15.48 9.21
C PHE A 39 -12.01 14.70 8.47
N LEU A 40 -11.85 13.41 8.76
CA LEU A 40 -10.81 12.58 8.14
C LEU A 40 -11.01 12.44 6.63
N LEU A 41 -12.26 12.25 6.17
CA LEU A 41 -12.57 12.20 4.75
C LEU A 41 -12.25 13.53 4.05
N LYS A 42 -12.69 14.67 4.62
CA LYS A 42 -12.40 16.00 4.09
C LYS A 42 -10.89 16.23 3.96
N ARG A 43 -10.11 15.96 5.01
CA ARG A 43 -8.65 16.17 4.99
C ARG A 43 -7.94 15.25 4.01
N SER A 44 -8.41 14.01 3.90
CA SER A 44 -7.91 13.02 2.94
C SER A 44 -8.15 13.44 1.48
N LEU A 45 -9.32 14.04 1.19
CA LEU A 45 -9.63 14.54 -0.15
C LEU A 45 -8.85 15.81 -0.50
N LEU A 46 -8.54 16.66 0.49
CA LEU A 46 -7.80 17.91 0.29
C LEU A 46 -6.27 17.74 0.25
N ASN A 47 -5.74 16.63 0.75
CA ASN A 47 -4.30 16.37 0.78
C ASN A 47 -3.98 14.94 0.33
N LYS A 48 -3.34 14.82 -0.84
CA LYS A 48 -3.01 13.53 -1.47
C LYS A 48 -2.18 12.61 -0.57
N LYS A 49 -1.23 13.14 0.21
CA LYS A 49 -0.38 12.34 1.09
C LYS A 49 -1.20 11.76 2.24
N ILE A 50 -2.07 12.55 2.84
CA ILE A 50 -2.99 12.09 3.89
C ILE A 50 -3.97 11.07 3.33
N GLY A 51 -4.59 11.37 2.18
CA GLY A 51 -5.54 10.47 1.54
C GLY A 51 -4.93 9.12 1.16
N HIS A 52 -3.69 9.10 0.68
CA HIS A 52 -2.95 7.88 0.38
C HIS A 52 -2.87 6.96 1.60
N PHE A 53 -2.41 7.47 2.74
CA PHE A 53 -2.32 6.66 3.97
C PHE A 53 -3.68 6.35 4.58
N PHE A 54 -4.65 7.27 4.49
CA PHE A 54 -6.03 7.03 4.91
C PHE A 54 -6.63 5.82 4.20
N PHE A 55 -6.48 5.75 2.87
CA PHE A 55 -6.91 4.59 2.09
C PHE A 55 -6.25 3.30 2.59
N TRP A 56 -4.92 3.29 2.74
CA TRP A 56 -4.20 2.07 3.12
C TRP A 56 -4.53 1.61 4.54
N HIS A 57 -4.71 2.53 5.50
CA HIS A 57 -5.14 2.21 6.87
C HIS A 57 -6.53 1.60 6.92
N LEU A 58 -7.48 2.10 6.12
CA LEU A 58 -8.81 1.49 6.03
C LEU A 58 -8.76 0.15 5.29
N LYS A 59 -8.08 0.11 4.13
CA LYS A 59 -8.03 -1.07 3.25
C LYS A 59 -7.39 -2.27 3.91
N SER A 60 -6.37 -2.07 4.76
CA SER A 60 -5.69 -3.15 5.48
C SER A 60 -6.59 -3.90 6.46
N GLU A 61 -7.67 -3.26 6.92
CA GLU A 61 -8.57 -3.84 7.93
C GLU A 61 -9.91 -4.35 7.36
N MET A 62 -10.07 -4.34 6.04
CA MET A 62 -11.31 -4.77 5.39
C MET A 62 -11.67 -6.24 5.62
N ASN A 63 -10.71 -7.07 6.03
CA ASN A 63 -10.95 -8.47 6.37
C ASN A 63 -11.63 -8.65 7.74
N ASN A 64 -11.75 -7.60 8.56
CA ASN A 64 -12.46 -7.66 9.84
C ASN A 64 -13.97 -7.38 9.62
N PRO A 65 -14.87 -8.37 9.77
CA PRO A 65 -16.29 -8.20 9.49
C PRO A 65 -16.94 -7.10 10.32
N SER A 66 -16.51 -6.92 11.57
CA SER A 66 -17.11 -5.95 12.52
C SER A 66 -16.98 -4.49 12.10
N ILE A 67 -15.97 -4.16 11.28
CA ILE A 67 -15.69 -2.79 10.84
C ILE A 67 -15.77 -2.61 9.32
N SER A 68 -15.85 -3.71 8.58
CA SER A 68 -15.83 -3.74 7.11
C SER A 68 -16.88 -2.82 6.47
N LEU A 69 -18.10 -2.75 7.04
CA LEU A 69 -19.15 -1.85 6.56
C LEU A 69 -18.74 -0.37 6.69
N ARG A 70 -18.26 0.04 7.88
CA ARG A 70 -17.86 1.41 8.16
C ARG A 70 -16.70 1.84 7.28
N PHE A 71 -15.65 1.02 7.23
CA PHE A 71 -14.46 1.32 6.44
C PHE A 71 -14.76 1.24 4.93
N GLY A 72 -15.64 0.34 4.52
CA GLY A 72 -16.11 0.23 3.13
C GLY A 72 -16.81 1.50 2.64
N ILE A 73 -17.73 2.06 3.42
CA ILE A 73 -18.43 3.30 3.05
C ILE A 73 -17.45 4.49 2.98
N LEU A 74 -16.49 4.59 3.91
CA LEU A 74 -15.47 5.64 3.87
C LEU A 74 -14.53 5.50 2.67
N LEU A 75 -14.11 4.27 2.36
CA LEU A 75 -13.33 3.97 1.16
C LEU A 75 -14.10 4.32 -0.12
N GLU A 76 -15.38 3.97 -0.19
CA GLU A 76 -16.23 4.31 -1.33
C GLU A 76 -16.32 5.83 -1.52
N ALA A 77 -16.64 6.57 -0.46
CA ALA A 77 -16.72 8.02 -0.49
C ALA A 77 -15.39 8.67 -0.90
N TYR A 78 -14.27 8.17 -0.38
CA TYR A 78 -12.93 8.62 -0.75
C TYR A 78 -12.63 8.33 -2.23
N CYS A 79 -12.82 7.10 -2.70
CA CYS A 79 -12.57 6.70 -4.08
C CYS A 79 -13.41 7.50 -5.09
N ARG A 80 -14.66 7.86 -4.72
CA ARG A 80 -15.51 8.73 -5.54
C ARG A 80 -14.99 10.18 -5.61
N GLY A 81 -14.29 10.65 -4.58
CA GLY A 81 -13.83 12.04 -4.47
C GLY A 81 -12.41 12.33 -4.98
N ILE A 82 -11.53 11.32 -5.11
CA ILE A 82 -10.12 11.53 -5.50
C ILE A 82 -9.87 11.70 -7.00
N GLY A 83 -10.89 11.54 -7.83
CA GLY A 83 -10.82 11.73 -9.28
C GLY A 83 -9.71 10.91 -9.94
N GLY A 84 -8.86 11.57 -10.74
CA GLY A 84 -7.83 10.92 -11.55
C GLY A 84 -6.78 10.13 -10.75
N HIS A 85 -6.62 10.40 -9.45
CA HIS A 85 -5.68 9.66 -8.60
C HIS A 85 -6.10 8.20 -8.35
N LEU A 86 -7.39 7.87 -8.52
CA LEU A 86 -7.91 6.51 -8.33
C LEU A 86 -7.14 5.49 -9.18
N LYS A 87 -6.78 5.82 -10.43
CA LYS A 87 -6.03 4.91 -11.31
C LYS A 87 -4.70 4.48 -10.71
N GLY A 88 -3.94 5.43 -10.14
CA GLY A 88 -2.65 5.13 -9.50
C GLY A 88 -2.81 4.22 -8.27
N LEU A 89 -3.87 4.44 -7.50
CA LEU A 89 -4.21 3.63 -6.33
C LEU A 89 -4.59 2.19 -6.73
N LEU A 90 -5.38 2.03 -7.79
CA LEU A 90 -5.74 0.71 -8.31
C LEU A 90 -4.52 -0.07 -8.80
N ARG A 91 -3.55 0.60 -9.43
CA ARG A 91 -2.28 -0.04 -9.82
C ARG A 91 -1.49 -0.54 -8.60
N GLN A 92 -1.48 0.20 -7.50
CA GLN A 92 -0.88 -0.27 -6.25
C GLN A 92 -1.61 -1.50 -5.69
N VAL A 93 -2.94 -1.51 -5.72
CA VAL A 93 -3.75 -2.65 -5.26
C VAL A 93 -3.47 -3.89 -6.11
N GLU A 94 -3.42 -3.74 -7.43
CA GLU A 94 -3.09 -4.83 -8.37
C GLU A 94 -1.68 -5.38 -8.12
N ALA A 95 -0.69 -4.51 -7.93
CA ALA A 95 0.67 -4.92 -7.59
C ALA A 95 0.72 -5.76 -6.32
N LEU A 96 0.03 -5.34 -5.25
CA LEU A 96 -0.03 -6.10 -4.00
C LEU A 96 -0.78 -7.43 -4.15
N ASP A 97 -1.84 -7.50 -4.97
CA ASP A 97 -2.55 -8.75 -5.26
C ASP A 97 -1.64 -9.77 -5.98
N LYS A 98 -0.87 -9.32 -6.99
CA LYS A 98 0.14 -10.15 -7.67
C LYS A 98 1.21 -10.68 -6.72
N LEU A 99 1.73 -9.82 -5.83
CA LEU A 99 2.72 -10.22 -4.83
C LEU A 99 2.13 -11.18 -3.78
N THR A 100 0.87 -10.98 -3.40
CA THR A 100 0.15 -11.88 -2.47
C THR A 100 0.02 -13.28 -3.09
N LYS A 101 -0.50 -13.37 -4.32
CA LYS A 101 -0.61 -14.64 -5.06
C LYS A 101 0.73 -15.34 -5.23
N LEU A 102 1.76 -14.59 -5.61
CA LEU A 102 3.12 -15.10 -5.78
C LEU A 102 3.67 -15.69 -4.47
N THR A 103 3.52 -14.95 -3.37
CA THR A 103 3.96 -15.42 -2.05
C THR A 103 3.15 -16.62 -1.56
N ASP A 104 1.86 -16.69 -1.82
CA ASP A 104 1.04 -17.84 -1.43
C ASP A 104 1.46 -19.12 -2.16
N VAL A 105 1.79 -19.04 -3.46
CA VAL A 105 2.36 -20.19 -4.19
C VAL A 105 3.73 -20.58 -3.61
N LEU A 106 4.59 -19.60 -3.32
CA LEU A 106 5.91 -19.86 -2.73
C LEU A 106 5.83 -20.47 -1.31
N LYS A 107 4.77 -20.18 -0.54
CA LYS A 107 4.50 -20.84 0.75
C LYS A 107 4.12 -22.31 0.56
N VAL A 108 3.35 -22.64 -0.48
CA VAL A 108 3.02 -24.04 -0.82
C VAL A 108 4.29 -24.79 -1.24
N LYS A 109 5.17 -24.14 -2.00
CA LYS A 109 6.46 -24.70 -2.46
C LYS A 109 7.57 -24.67 -1.41
N LYS A 110 7.28 -24.45 -0.11
CA LYS A 110 8.29 -24.19 0.93
C LYS A 110 9.36 -25.29 1.08
N ASP A 111 9.01 -26.53 0.76
CA ASP A 111 9.87 -27.71 0.91
C ASP A 111 10.73 -27.95 -0.35
N GLU A 112 10.49 -27.22 -1.44
CA GLU A 112 11.31 -27.27 -2.65
C GLU A 112 12.69 -26.59 -2.41
N PRO A 113 13.75 -27.05 -3.10
CA PRO A 113 15.06 -26.42 -3.06
C PRO A 113 14.98 -24.92 -3.32
N LEU A 114 15.81 -24.13 -2.61
CA LEU A 114 15.82 -22.66 -2.77
C LEU A 114 16.06 -22.25 -4.23
N LYS A 115 16.90 -23.00 -4.96
CA LYS A 115 17.17 -22.79 -6.37
C LYS A 115 15.90 -22.83 -7.23
N ASP A 116 15.02 -23.80 -6.99
CA ASP A 116 13.79 -23.97 -7.76
C ASP A 116 12.76 -22.89 -7.41
N ARG A 117 12.67 -22.53 -6.12
CA ARG A 117 11.83 -21.41 -5.67
C ARG A 117 12.30 -20.06 -6.24
N MET A 118 13.61 -19.84 -6.28
CA MET A 118 14.21 -18.65 -6.88
C MET A 118 13.96 -18.60 -8.39
N LYS A 119 14.11 -19.73 -9.08
CA LYS A 119 13.77 -19.86 -10.50
C LYS A 119 12.30 -19.51 -10.74
N TYR A 120 11.39 -20.09 -9.95
CA TYR A 120 9.95 -19.79 -10.01
C TYR A 120 9.66 -18.31 -9.78
N LEU A 121 10.30 -17.67 -8.80
CA LEU A 121 10.19 -16.23 -8.54
C LEU A 121 10.57 -15.43 -9.79
N CYS A 122 11.77 -15.67 -10.35
CA CYS A 122 12.26 -14.94 -11.52
C CYS A 122 11.37 -15.15 -12.75
N GLU A 123 10.93 -16.38 -13.00
CA GLU A 123 10.01 -16.69 -14.11
C GLU A 123 8.66 -16.00 -13.92
N SER A 124 8.08 -16.04 -12.72
CA SER A 124 6.77 -15.43 -12.42
C SER A 124 6.79 -13.93 -12.61
N VAL A 125 7.79 -13.22 -12.05
CA VAL A 125 7.85 -11.76 -12.17
C VAL A 125 8.20 -11.27 -13.58
N SER A 126 8.66 -12.18 -14.44
CA SER A 126 8.93 -11.92 -15.86
C SER A 126 7.71 -12.16 -16.76
N GLN A 127 6.62 -12.73 -16.24
CA GLN A 127 5.37 -12.89 -17.00
C GLN A 127 4.75 -11.52 -17.30
N SER A 128 4.10 -11.39 -18.48
CA SER A 128 3.58 -10.11 -18.97
C SER A 128 2.64 -9.41 -17.97
N ASP A 129 1.74 -10.18 -17.36
CA ASP A 129 0.77 -9.70 -16.38
C ASP A 129 1.42 -9.25 -15.06
N TYR A 130 2.55 -9.85 -14.66
CA TYR A 130 3.36 -9.39 -13.53
C TYR A 130 4.18 -8.15 -13.88
N VAL A 131 4.75 -8.09 -15.08
CA VAL A 131 5.49 -6.91 -15.57
C VAL A 131 4.59 -5.68 -15.60
N ASP A 132 3.38 -5.79 -16.14
CA ASP A 132 2.43 -4.67 -16.23
C ASP A 132 1.99 -4.15 -14.85
N ALA A 133 1.77 -5.08 -13.91
CA ALA A 133 1.32 -4.77 -12.56
C ALA A 133 2.43 -4.25 -11.64
N LEU A 134 3.64 -4.83 -11.73
CA LEU A 134 4.74 -4.57 -10.80
C LEU A 134 5.74 -3.51 -11.27
N GLN A 135 5.47 -2.79 -12.36
CA GLN A 135 6.40 -1.77 -12.86
C GLN A 135 5.74 -0.42 -13.09
N ASN A 136 6.52 0.65 -13.01
CA ASN A 136 6.13 2.04 -13.28
C ASN A 136 4.93 2.52 -12.43
N PHE A 137 4.88 2.18 -11.15
CA PHE A 137 3.81 2.59 -10.24
C PHE A 137 4.36 3.28 -8.99
N THR A 138 3.55 4.08 -8.31
CA THR A 138 3.96 4.80 -7.09
C THR A 138 4.05 3.84 -5.92
N SER A 139 5.09 3.94 -5.08
CA SER A 139 5.25 3.08 -3.91
C SER A 139 4.12 3.30 -2.89
N PRO A 140 3.50 2.23 -2.35
CA PRO A 140 2.55 2.33 -1.24
C PRO A 140 3.18 2.88 0.05
N LEU A 141 4.50 2.76 0.22
CA LEU A 141 5.22 3.25 1.41
C LEU A 141 5.53 4.75 1.32
N ASN A 142 5.76 5.26 0.11
CA ASN A 142 6.04 6.66 -0.13
C ASN A 142 5.55 7.08 -1.53
N GLY A 143 4.52 7.92 -1.58
CA GLY A 143 3.91 8.40 -2.83
C GLY A 143 4.84 9.25 -3.71
N ASN A 144 6.02 9.66 -3.21
CA ASN A 144 7.04 10.36 -4.00
C ASN A 144 7.99 9.40 -4.74
N HIS A 145 7.97 8.11 -4.44
CA HIS A 145 8.84 7.13 -5.10
C HIS A 145 8.09 6.43 -6.23
N THR A 146 8.58 6.56 -7.45
CA THR A 146 8.09 5.80 -8.60
C THR A 146 8.95 4.56 -8.77
N LEU A 147 8.33 3.39 -8.55
CA LEU A 147 8.96 2.10 -8.73
C LEU A 147 8.95 1.78 -10.23
N GLY A 148 10.12 1.82 -10.87
CA GLY A 148 10.29 1.60 -12.30
C GLY A 148 10.29 0.12 -12.68
N SER A 149 11.27 -0.29 -13.49
CA SER A 149 11.42 -1.69 -13.87
C SER A 149 11.89 -2.54 -12.69
N LEU A 150 11.26 -3.70 -12.49
CA LEU A 150 11.70 -4.68 -11.50
C LEU A 150 12.99 -5.34 -11.99
N VAL A 151 13.99 -5.47 -11.10
CA VAL A 151 15.27 -6.13 -11.38
C VAL A 151 15.19 -7.56 -10.83
N ALA A 152 14.58 -8.46 -11.62
CA ALA A 152 14.27 -9.83 -11.20
C ALA A 152 15.50 -10.57 -10.63
N ASP A 153 16.67 -10.42 -11.26
CA ASP A 153 17.92 -11.06 -10.83
C ASP A 153 18.39 -10.63 -9.42
N ASN A 154 17.97 -9.44 -8.98
CA ASN A 154 18.32 -8.91 -7.66
C ASN A 154 17.21 -9.17 -6.61
N CYS A 155 16.08 -9.72 -7.02
CA CYS A 155 15.03 -10.13 -6.10
C CYS A 155 15.44 -11.42 -5.38
N ARG A 156 14.99 -11.61 -4.13
CA ARG A 156 15.30 -12.82 -3.35
C ARG A 156 14.17 -13.18 -2.39
N ILE A 157 14.07 -14.48 -2.10
CA ILE A 157 13.27 -15.01 -0.99
C ILE A 157 14.16 -15.00 0.25
N MET A 158 13.74 -14.29 1.30
CA MET A 158 14.54 -14.21 2.53
C MET A 158 14.35 -15.45 3.42
N ASP A 159 15.35 -15.77 4.24
CA ASP A 159 15.39 -17.00 5.04
C ASP A 159 14.56 -16.99 6.33
N SER A 160 13.93 -15.85 6.68
CA SER A 160 13.09 -15.76 7.88
C SER A 160 11.86 -16.68 7.81
N ALA A 161 11.23 -16.98 8.95
CA ALA A 161 10.13 -17.94 9.07
C ALA A 161 8.97 -17.69 8.08
N LYS A 162 8.64 -16.43 7.79
CA LYS A 162 7.55 -16.04 6.87
C LYS A 162 8.00 -15.86 5.42
N ARG A 163 9.28 -16.07 5.13
CA ARG A 163 9.91 -16.05 3.80
C ARG A 163 9.48 -14.85 2.92
N PRO A 164 9.70 -13.61 3.39
CA PRO A 164 9.32 -12.43 2.63
C PRO A 164 10.12 -12.31 1.34
N LEU A 165 9.53 -11.60 0.38
CA LEU A 165 10.20 -11.23 -0.86
C LEU A 165 10.96 -9.93 -0.64
N TRP A 166 12.24 -9.95 -0.96
CA TRP A 166 13.05 -8.76 -1.13
C TRP A 166 13.01 -8.39 -2.61
N LEU A 167 12.36 -7.27 -2.93
CA LEU A 167 12.08 -6.84 -4.28
C LEU A 167 12.87 -5.57 -4.60
N ILE A 168 13.46 -5.52 -5.80
CA ILE A 168 14.33 -4.44 -6.25
C ILE A 168 13.76 -3.81 -7.52
N TRP A 169 13.56 -2.49 -7.51
CA TRP A 169 13.15 -1.72 -8.69
C TRP A 169 14.21 -0.69 -9.07
N LYS A 170 14.31 -0.39 -10.36
CA LYS A 170 15.00 0.80 -10.84
C LYS A 170 14.23 2.06 -10.43
N ASN A 171 14.96 3.08 -10.02
CA ASN A 171 14.39 4.41 -9.88
C ASN A 171 14.16 5.00 -11.29
N SER A 172 12.93 5.44 -11.56
CA SER A 172 12.57 6.04 -12.85
C SER A 172 12.89 7.53 -12.95
N ASP A 173 13.33 8.14 -11.85
CA ASP A 173 13.71 9.56 -11.84
C ASP A 173 14.98 9.77 -12.69
N PRO A 174 15.00 10.76 -13.61
CA PRO A 174 16.17 11.05 -14.45
C PRO A 174 17.45 11.36 -13.64
N LEU A 175 17.31 11.98 -12.47
CA LEU A 175 18.40 12.25 -11.52
C LEU A 175 18.57 11.13 -10.49
N GLY A 176 17.64 10.18 -10.46
CA GLY A 176 17.65 9.01 -9.59
C GLY A 176 18.94 8.20 -9.70
N HIS A 177 19.54 8.10 -10.89
CA HIS A 177 20.82 7.41 -11.09
C HIS A 177 21.97 7.96 -10.24
N ALA A 178 21.97 9.26 -9.94
CA ALA A 178 23.05 9.91 -9.16
C ALA A 178 22.82 9.85 -7.64
N ILE A 179 21.57 9.72 -7.20
CA ILE A 179 21.19 9.82 -5.77
C ILE A 179 20.78 8.46 -5.21
N GLN A 180 19.83 7.79 -5.86
CA GLN A 180 19.28 6.51 -5.43
C GLN A 180 18.83 5.73 -6.67
N PRO A 181 19.71 4.91 -7.28
CA PRO A 181 19.41 4.24 -8.55
C PRO A 181 18.41 3.10 -8.39
N LEU A 182 18.27 2.55 -7.18
CA LEU A 182 17.42 1.40 -6.88
C LEU A 182 16.54 1.68 -5.66
N TYR A 183 15.31 1.18 -5.73
CA TYR A 183 14.41 1.06 -4.59
C TYR A 183 14.32 -0.41 -4.15
N SER A 184 14.51 -0.63 -2.85
CA SER A 184 14.41 -1.96 -2.24
C SER A 184 13.21 -1.97 -1.30
N ILE A 185 12.30 -2.93 -1.48
CA ILE A 185 11.14 -3.10 -0.58
C ILE A 185 11.04 -4.57 -0.18
N ILE A 186 10.79 -4.78 1.11
CA ILE A 186 10.44 -6.10 1.64
C ILE A 186 8.92 -6.25 1.60
N PHE A 187 8.43 -7.25 0.88
CA PHE A 187 7.04 -7.65 0.90
C PHE A 187 6.86 -8.88 1.80
N LYS A 188 6.04 -8.72 2.84
CA LYS A 188 5.69 -9.76 3.81
C LYS A 188 4.23 -10.13 3.65
N ASN A 189 3.94 -11.43 3.61
CA ASN A 189 2.59 -11.98 3.58
C ASN A 189 2.48 -13.06 4.68
N GLY A 190 1.76 -12.75 5.76
CA GLY A 190 1.45 -13.70 6.84
C GLY A 190 2.05 -13.40 8.22
N ASP A 191 2.14 -12.13 8.63
CA ASP A 191 2.35 -11.74 10.04
C ASP A 191 1.01 -11.63 10.77
#